data_AF-A0A6P1ZZA1-F1
#
_entry.id   AF-A0A6P1ZZA1-F1
#
_cell.length_a   1.000
_cell.length_b   1.000
_cell.length_c   1.000
_cell.angle_alpha   90.00
_cell.angle_beta   90.00
_cell.angle_gamma   90.00
#
_symmetry.space_group_name_H-M   'P 1'
#
loop_
_entity.id
_entity.type
_entity.pdbx_description
1 polymer ?
#
loop_
_entity_poly.entity_id
_entity_poly.type
_entity_poly.pdbx_seq_one_letter_code
_entity_poly.pdbx_strand_id
1 'polypeptide(L)'
;MIRIMKWVLRILAGLFLFAALGGLFLYFQGKLNNVTIAGTFAALFGVFLNESSKIADKQTQRSKFFLEQSIAGFEHTVNLLNDRNNDRIKWISAARILQQSLKLSRRITENEHKSILQIQMDQYRHQLWEILNPDNERITSTFFYGVNDSSLDIQEAAKQSSLPTDGEPKDRLSSVHSLSEKSLFEIWSFMEFSENYADPLHNTFCQDKIESLRLQHPPLYEYLKHKQKYHSAAGKLHKLLDKEE
;
A
#
# COMPACT_ATOMS: atom_id res chain seq x y z
N MET A 1 13.89 -17.65 -7.83
CA MET A 1 14.62 -18.74 -7.12
C MET A 1 13.78 -19.46 -6.06
N ILE A 2 13.28 -18.79 -5.01
CA ILE A 2 12.54 -19.46 -3.90
C ILE A 2 11.28 -20.22 -4.38
N ARG A 3 10.50 -19.64 -5.30
CA ARG A 3 9.31 -20.30 -5.88
C ARG A 3 9.65 -21.59 -6.63
N ILE A 4 10.79 -21.62 -7.34
CA ILE A 4 11.28 -22.80 -8.06
C ILE A 4 11.70 -23.87 -7.06
N MET A 5 12.45 -23.48 -6.02
CA MET A 5 12.89 -24.41 -4.96
C MET A 5 11.71 -25.06 -4.23
N LYS A 6 10.66 -24.30 -3.89
CA LYS A 6 9.41 -24.85 -3.31
C LYS A 6 8.77 -25.90 -4.22
N TRP A 7 8.68 -25.61 -5.51
CA TRP A 7 8.12 -26.53 -6.51
C TRP A 7 8.96 -27.81 -6.63
N VAL A 8 10.28 -27.68 -6.71
CA VAL A 8 11.20 -28.82 -6.78
C VAL A 8 11.07 -29.72 -5.56
N LEU A 9 11.01 -29.14 -4.35
CA LEU A 9 10.83 -29.91 -3.11
C LEU A 9 9.48 -30.65 -3.06
N ARG A 10 8.41 -30.03 -3.56
CA ARG A 10 7.09 -30.69 -3.65
C ARG A 10 7.08 -31.83 -4.67
N ILE A 11 7.72 -31.66 -5.82
CA ILE A 11 7.88 -32.73 -6.82
C ILE A 11 8.69 -33.89 -6.23
N LEU A 12 9.82 -33.59 -5.57
CA LEU A 12 10.64 -34.60 -4.90
C LEU A 12 9.85 -35.35 -3.82
N ALA A 13 9.12 -34.62 -2.96
CA ALA A 13 8.24 -35.23 -1.97
C ALA A 13 7.21 -36.16 -2.64
N GLY A 14 6.55 -35.70 -3.70
CA GLY A 14 5.61 -36.52 -4.48
C GLY A 14 6.25 -37.80 -5.02
N LEU A 15 7.44 -37.71 -5.61
CA LEU A 15 8.20 -38.85 -6.11
C LEU A 15 8.52 -39.87 -5.01
N PHE A 16 8.96 -39.41 -3.82
CA PHE A 16 9.24 -40.29 -2.69
C PHE A 16 7.96 -40.93 -2.12
N LEU A 17 6.83 -40.22 -2.13
CA LEU A 17 5.54 -40.80 -1.75
C LEU A 17 5.12 -41.91 -2.73
N PHE A 18 5.24 -41.68 -4.03
CA PHE A 18 4.96 -42.69 -5.05
C PHE A 18 5.89 -43.90 -4.93
N ALA A 19 7.19 -43.69 -4.68
CA ALA A 19 8.15 -44.76 -4.45
C ALA A 19 7.83 -45.57 -3.18
N ALA A 20 7.42 -44.90 -2.10
CA ALA A 20 7.00 -45.56 -0.86
C ALA A 20 5.76 -46.44 -1.10
N LEU A 21 4.73 -45.89 -1.76
CA LEU A 21 3.50 -46.64 -2.10
C LEU A 21 3.79 -47.81 -3.04
N GLY A 22 4.64 -47.62 -4.04
CA GLY A 22 5.07 -48.68 -4.96
C GLY A 22 5.84 -49.79 -4.26
N GLY A 23 6.76 -49.44 -3.36
CA GLY A 23 7.46 -50.42 -2.52
C GLY A 23 6.52 -51.23 -1.62
N LEU A 24 5.51 -50.57 -1.04
CA LEU A 24 4.50 -51.21 -0.20
C LEU A 24 3.61 -52.16 -1.02
N PHE A 25 3.23 -51.76 -2.23
CA PHE A 25 2.50 -52.62 -3.17
C PHE A 25 3.31 -53.86 -3.59
N LEU A 26 4.59 -53.71 -3.92
CA LEU A 26 5.47 -54.83 -4.27
C LEU A 26 5.71 -55.78 -3.09
N TYR A 27 5.78 -55.25 -1.88
CA TYR A 27 5.83 -56.06 -0.65
C TYR A 27 4.57 -56.92 -0.49
N PHE A 28 3.37 -56.35 -0.66
CA PHE A 28 2.12 -57.13 -0.60
C PHE A 28 1.99 -58.20 -1.70
N GLN A 29 2.66 -58.01 -2.85
CA GLN A 29 2.76 -59.04 -3.89
C GLN A 29 3.79 -60.15 -3.57
N GLY A 30 4.51 -60.08 -2.45
CA GLY A 30 5.58 -61.02 -2.10
C GLY A 30 6.86 -60.86 -2.92
N LYS A 31 7.00 -59.76 -3.68
CA LYS A 31 8.19 -59.49 -4.51
C LYS A 31 9.34 -58.85 -3.73
N LEU A 32 9.05 -58.30 -2.54
CA LEU A 32 10.04 -57.74 -1.64
C LEU A 32 9.99 -58.48 -0.29
N ASN A 33 11.16 -58.79 0.25
CA ASN A 33 11.29 -59.55 1.49
C ASN A 33 11.21 -58.68 2.76
N ASN A 34 11.21 -57.35 2.62
CA ASN A 34 11.20 -56.43 3.76
C ASN A 34 10.52 -55.08 3.40
N VAL A 35 9.82 -54.50 4.38
CA VAL A 35 9.13 -53.19 4.31
C VAL A 35 10.10 -52.01 4.46
N THR A 36 11.36 -52.23 4.87
CA THR A 36 12.36 -51.17 5.11
C THR A 36 12.52 -50.19 3.97
N ILE A 37 12.45 -50.64 2.71
CA ILE A 37 12.56 -49.75 1.53
C ILE A 37 11.41 -48.74 1.49
N ALA A 38 10.17 -49.19 1.72
CA ALA A 38 9.00 -48.31 1.78
C ALA A 38 9.09 -47.35 2.99
N GLY A 39 9.59 -47.85 4.13
CA GLY A 39 9.82 -47.02 5.32
C GLY A 39 10.84 -45.89 5.09
N THR A 40 11.95 -46.16 4.43
CA THR A 40 12.97 -45.15 4.09
C THR A 40 12.40 -44.07 3.17
N PHE A 41 11.64 -44.46 2.14
CA PHE A 41 11.01 -43.48 1.23
C PHE A 41 9.94 -42.64 1.94
N ALA A 42 9.16 -43.24 2.84
CA ALA A 42 8.20 -42.49 3.65
C ALA A 42 8.89 -41.47 4.58
N ALA A 43 10.03 -41.84 5.19
CA ALA A 43 10.83 -40.92 6.00
C ALA A 43 11.37 -39.75 5.16
N LEU A 44 11.93 -40.03 3.98
CA LEU A 44 12.40 -38.99 3.05
C LEU A 44 11.27 -38.06 2.62
N PHE A 45 10.09 -38.61 2.27
CA PHE A 45 8.90 -37.81 1.99
C PHE A 45 8.57 -36.84 3.14
N GLY A 46 8.55 -37.33 4.38
CA GLY A 46 8.30 -36.50 5.56
C GLY A 46 9.34 -35.37 5.72
N VAL A 47 10.63 -35.66 5.51
CA VAL A 47 11.69 -34.64 5.56
C VAL A 47 11.49 -33.57 4.49
N PHE A 48 11.27 -33.94 3.23
CA PHE A 48 11.08 -32.98 2.14
C PHE A 48 9.82 -32.14 2.32
N LEU A 49 8.73 -32.73 2.82
CA LEU A 49 7.49 -32.01 3.11
C LEU A 49 7.69 -30.99 4.24
N ASN A 50 8.36 -31.39 5.33
CA ASN A 50 8.69 -30.51 6.44
C ASN A 50 9.58 -29.33 5.99
N GLU A 51 10.64 -29.59 5.23
CA GLU A 51 11.51 -28.52 4.70
C GLU A 51 10.77 -27.60 3.73
N SER A 52 9.89 -28.13 2.88
CA SER A 52 9.02 -27.33 2.01
C SER A 52 8.12 -26.40 2.83
N SER A 53 7.53 -26.90 3.93
CA SER A 53 6.73 -26.11 4.86
C SER A 53 7.55 -25.00 5.51
N LYS A 54 8.72 -25.32 6.09
CA LYS A 54 9.60 -24.32 6.72
C LYS A 54 9.99 -23.19 5.76
N ILE A 55 10.28 -23.52 4.50
CA ILE A 55 10.58 -22.52 3.46
C ILE A 55 9.34 -21.66 3.16
N ALA A 56 8.14 -22.25 3.17
CA ALA A 56 6.90 -21.51 3.03
C ALA A 56 6.67 -20.55 4.19
N ASP A 57 6.76 -21.04 5.42
CA ASP A 57 6.58 -20.26 6.64
C ASP A 57 7.60 -19.13 6.71
N LYS A 58 8.87 -19.40 6.40
CA LYS A 58 9.92 -18.37 6.37
C LYS A 58 9.63 -17.27 5.35
N GLN A 59 9.05 -17.61 4.20
CA GLN A 59 8.65 -16.62 3.20
C GLN A 59 7.50 -15.74 3.73
N THR A 60 6.48 -16.37 4.30
CA THR A 60 5.34 -15.66 4.90
C THR A 60 5.80 -14.74 6.03
N GLN A 61 6.66 -15.22 6.93
CA GLN A 61 7.23 -14.41 8.03
C GLN A 61 8.07 -13.25 7.51
N ARG A 62 8.89 -13.47 6.48
CA ARG A 62 9.67 -12.39 5.86
C ARG A 62 8.77 -11.33 5.22
N SER A 63 7.72 -11.77 4.53
CA SER A 63 6.74 -10.86 3.94
C SER A 63 6.00 -10.06 5.01
N LYS A 64 5.64 -10.70 6.13
CA LYS A 64 5.00 -10.06 7.28
C LYS A 64 5.91 -9.01 7.91
N PHE A 65 7.19 -9.33 8.13
CA PHE A 65 8.16 -8.37 8.64
C PHE A 65 8.24 -7.12 7.77
N PHE A 66 8.34 -7.27 6.43
CA PHE A 66 8.37 -6.11 5.55
C PHE A 66 7.07 -5.31 5.56
N LEU A 67 5.92 -5.96 5.70
CA LEU A 67 4.63 -5.29 5.87
C LEU A 67 4.64 -4.42 7.14
N GLU A 68 4.97 -4.99 8.29
CA GLU A 68 4.99 -4.30 9.58
C GLU A 68 5.95 -3.11 9.57
N GLN A 69 7.16 -3.28 9.05
CA GLN A 69 8.15 -2.20 8.97
C GLN A 69 7.72 -1.09 7.99
N SER A 70 7.03 -1.43 6.89
CA SER A 70 6.52 -0.43 5.96
C SER A 70 5.39 0.38 6.59
N ILE A 71 4.45 -0.28 7.26
CA ILE A 71 3.35 0.37 7.97
C ILE A 71 3.87 1.30 9.07
N ALA A 72 4.80 0.82 9.89
CA ALA A 72 5.40 1.64 10.96
C ALA A 72 6.10 2.89 10.42
N GLY A 73 6.75 2.79 9.25
CA GLY A 73 7.36 3.94 8.61
C GLY A 73 6.34 4.93 8.03
N PHE A 74 5.22 4.46 7.48
CA PHE A 74 4.11 5.35 7.07
C PHE A 74 3.49 6.07 8.27
N GLU A 75 3.21 5.34 9.34
CA GLU A 75 2.70 5.91 10.59
C GLU A 75 3.65 6.97 11.15
N HIS A 76 4.95 6.68 11.21
CA HIS A 76 5.95 7.63 11.67
C HIS A 76 6.01 8.88 10.78
N THR A 77 5.85 8.71 9.46
CA THR A 77 5.78 9.84 8.50
C THR A 77 4.59 10.74 8.84
N VAL A 78 3.40 10.19 9.05
CA VAL A 78 2.22 10.97 9.45
C VAL A 78 2.43 11.64 10.79
N ASN A 79 2.93 10.92 11.80
CA ASN A 79 3.15 11.47 13.14
C ASN A 79 4.13 12.66 13.13
N LEU A 80 5.15 12.64 12.28
CA LEU A 80 6.08 13.76 12.11
C LEU A 80 5.42 15.01 11.53
N LEU A 81 4.33 14.87 10.78
CA LEU A 81 3.67 15.97 10.05
C LEU A 81 2.26 16.31 10.58
N ASN A 82 1.74 15.52 11.53
CA ASN A 82 0.36 15.61 12.02
C ASN A 82 0.04 16.95 12.72
N ASP A 83 1.04 17.60 13.31
CA ASP A 83 0.93 18.93 13.91
C ASP A 83 0.87 20.07 12.86
N ARG A 84 0.90 19.73 11.56
CA ARG A 84 0.97 20.68 10.43
C ARG A 84 2.12 21.67 10.62
N ASN A 85 3.27 21.18 11.04
CA ASN A 85 4.48 22.00 11.12
C ASN A 85 5.01 22.35 9.72
N ASN A 86 5.73 23.46 9.64
CA ASN A 86 6.50 23.91 8.47
C ASN A 86 8.02 23.72 8.70
N ASP A 87 8.41 22.74 9.53
CA ASP A 87 9.81 22.48 9.87
C ASP A 87 10.50 21.68 8.76
N ARG A 88 11.43 22.31 8.07
CA ARG A 88 12.18 21.70 6.97
C ARG A 88 12.84 20.36 7.34
N ILE A 89 13.39 20.22 8.54
CA ILE A 89 14.09 19.00 8.97
C ILE A 89 13.09 17.87 9.18
N LYS A 90 11.94 18.17 9.81
CA LYS A 90 10.84 17.19 9.97
C LYS A 90 10.35 16.72 8.60
N TRP A 91 10.11 17.64 7.66
CA TRP A 91 9.66 17.32 6.30
C TRP A 91 10.66 16.46 5.51
N ILE A 92 11.96 16.79 5.58
CA ILE A 92 13.00 15.97 4.93
C ILE A 92 13.07 14.58 5.57
N SER A 93 12.97 14.49 6.90
CA SER A 93 12.99 13.23 7.63
C SER A 93 11.78 12.37 7.26
N ALA A 94 10.58 12.96 7.27
CA ALA A 94 9.34 12.31 6.87
C ALA A 94 9.44 11.77 5.44
N ALA A 95 9.87 12.59 4.47
CA ALA A 95 10.04 12.16 3.08
C ALA A 95 11.04 11.00 2.93
N ARG A 96 12.15 11.02 3.67
CA ARG A 96 13.13 9.91 3.65
C ARG A 96 12.55 8.63 4.22
N ILE A 97 11.84 8.71 5.34
CA ILE A 97 11.20 7.55 5.98
C ILE A 97 10.14 6.97 5.04
N LEU A 98 9.29 7.82 4.46
CA LEU A 98 8.29 7.43 3.48
C LEU A 98 8.93 6.70 2.29
N GLN A 99 9.98 7.28 1.70
CA GLN A 99 10.67 6.67 0.56
C GLN A 99 11.27 5.30 0.91
N GLN A 100 11.84 5.13 2.11
CA GLN A 100 12.36 3.83 2.56
C GLN A 100 11.23 2.83 2.82
N SER A 101 10.11 3.28 3.39
CA SER A 101 8.92 2.46 3.63
C SER A 101 8.34 1.95 2.31
N LEU A 102 8.29 2.79 1.28
CA LEU A 102 7.92 2.39 -0.09
C LEU A 102 8.91 1.40 -0.70
N LYS A 103 10.21 1.50 -0.40
CA LYS A 103 11.21 0.50 -0.84
C LYS A 103 11.02 -0.84 -0.13
N LEU A 104 10.68 -0.85 1.15
CA LEU A 104 10.38 -2.05 1.91
C LEU A 104 9.08 -2.72 1.43
N SER A 105 8.06 -1.93 1.13
CA SER A 105 6.75 -2.43 0.70
C SER A 105 6.82 -3.23 -0.60
N ARG A 106 7.72 -2.84 -1.51
CA ARG A 106 8.03 -3.58 -2.75
C ARG A 106 8.61 -4.99 -2.50
N ARG A 107 9.08 -5.30 -1.29
CA ARG A 107 9.65 -6.61 -0.92
C ARG A 107 8.60 -7.58 -0.34
N ILE A 108 7.35 -7.14 -0.16
CA ILE A 108 6.24 -7.97 0.31
C ILE A 108 5.84 -8.93 -0.81
N THR A 109 5.81 -10.23 -0.51
CA THR A 109 5.58 -11.28 -1.52
C THR A 109 4.20 -11.91 -1.43
N GLU A 110 3.65 -12.07 -0.23
CA GLU A 110 2.34 -12.70 -0.04
C GLU A 110 1.20 -11.75 -0.43
N ASN A 111 0.18 -12.27 -1.09
CA ASN A 111 -0.89 -11.46 -1.66
C ASN A 111 -1.78 -10.85 -0.57
N GLU A 112 -2.06 -11.62 0.48
CA GLU A 112 -2.82 -11.20 1.66
C GLU A 112 -2.14 -10.00 2.33
N HIS A 113 -0.82 -10.04 2.48
CA HIS A 113 -0.04 -8.92 3.01
C HIS A 113 -0.06 -7.70 2.08
N LYS A 114 -0.06 -7.89 0.75
CA LYS A 114 -0.19 -6.77 -0.20
C LYS A 114 -1.56 -6.11 -0.12
N SER A 115 -2.63 -6.89 0.04
CA SER A 115 -3.98 -6.36 0.22
C SER A 115 -4.09 -5.54 1.52
N ILE A 116 -3.50 -6.03 2.62
CA ILE A 116 -3.43 -5.26 3.87
C ILE A 116 -2.65 -3.97 3.68
N LEU A 117 -1.48 -4.04 3.04
CA LEU A 117 -0.67 -2.86 2.72
C LEU A 117 -1.48 -1.82 1.94
N GLN A 118 -2.23 -2.23 0.93
CA GLN A 118 -3.00 -1.34 0.07
C GLN A 118 -4.02 -0.53 0.88
N ILE A 119 -4.78 -1.20 1.77
CA ILE A 119 -5.75 -0.55 2.66
C ILE A 119 -5.05 0.48 3.56
N GLN A 120 -3.91 0.10 4.13
CA GLN A 120 -3.13 0.98 5.01
C GLN A 120 -2.57 2.19 4.25
N MET A 121 -2.04 1.98 3.03
CA MET A 121 -1.57 3.08 2.18
C MET A 121 -2.69 4.07 1.89
N ASP A 122 -3.89 3.61 1.54
CA ASP A 122 -5.03 4.48 1.25
C ASP A 122 -5.45 5.30 2.50
N GLN A 123 -5.41 4.69 3.69
CA GLN A 123 -5.60 5.39 4.95
C GLN A 123 -4.55 6.50 5.18
N TYR A 124 -3.26 6.17 5.03
CA TYR A 124 -2.18 7.15 5.25
C TYR A 124 -2.13 8.24 4.18
N ARG A 125 -2.53 7.94 2.93
CA ARG A 125 -2.72 8.95 1.88
C ARG A 125 -3.75 9.99 2.30
N HIS A 126 -4.91 9.53 2.78
CA HIS A 126 -5.95 10.43 3.25
C HIS A 126 -5.47 11.28 4.43
N GLN A 127 -4.78 10.69 5.41
CA GLN A 127 -4.23 11.43 6.56
C GLN A 127 -3.21 12.50 6.13
N LEU A 128 -2.32 12.18 5.19
CA LEU A 128 -1.38 13.17 4.65
C LEU A 128 -2.08 14.26 3.84
N TRP A 129 -3.14 13.91 3.11
CA TRP A 129 -3.97 14.88 2.39
C TRP A 129 -4.65 15.86 3.36
N GLU A 130 -5.17 15.39 4.48
CA GLU A 130 -5.76 16.24 5.54
C GLU A 130 -4.75 17.19 6.22
N ILE A 131 -3.47 16.84 6.20
CA ILE A 131 -2.38 17.69 6.69
C ILE A 131 -2.14 18.84 5.70
N LEU A 132 -2.15 18.54 4.39
CA LEU A 132 -1.89 19.49 3.29
C LEU A 132 -3.17 20.04 2.63
N ASN A 133 -4.32 19.88 3.27
CA ASN A 133 -5.61 20.24 2.69
C ASN A 133 -5.63 21.74 2.29
N PRO A 134 -5.83 22.06 1.00
CA PRO A 134 -5.79 23.44 0.51
C PRO A 134 -6.93 24.32 1.05
N ASP A 135 -8.01 23.70 1.55
CA ASP A 135 -9.12 24.43 2.17
C ASP A 135 -8.78 24.89 3.61
N ASN A 136 -7.63 24.46 4.15
CA ASN A 136 -7.16 24.88 5.47
C ASN A 136 -6.45 26.24 5.39
N GLU A 137 -6.95 27.22 6.15
CA GLU A 137 -6.40 28.59 6.20
C GLU A 137 -4.92 28.66 6.63
N ARG A 138 -4.37 27.62 7.26
CA ARG A 138 -2.94 27.55 7.64
C ARG A 138 -2.03 27.08 6.52
N ILE A 139 -2.56 26.38 5.51
CA ILE A 139 -1.77 25.85 4.40
C ILE A 139 -1.78 26.87 3.25
N THR A 140 -1.06 27.96 3.45
CA THR A 140 -0.87 29.02 2.46
C THR A 140 0.45 28.84 1.69
N SER A 141 0.73 29.70 0.72
CA SER A 141 2.05 29.71 0.07
C SER A 141 3.20 30.00 1.05
N THR A 142 2.95 30.77 2.12
CA THR A 142 3.97 31.13 3.13
C THR A 142 4.36 29.94 4.02
N PHE A 143 3.44 28.99 4.22
CA PHE A 143 3.70 27.73 4.91
C PHE A 143 4.91 26.99 4.34
N PHE A 144 4.99 26.89 3.00
CA PHE A 144 6.08 26.19 2.32
C PHE A 144 7.43 26.91 2.43
N TYR A 145 7.42 28.20 2.78
CA TYR A 145 8.62 28.95 3.09
C TYR A 145 9.08 28.80 4.55
N GLY A 146 8.42 27.98 5.36
CA GLY A 146 8.79 27.81 6.77
C GLY A 146 8.42 29.02 7.64
N VAL A 147 7.50 29.86 7.16
CA VAL A 147 7.07 31.10 7.83
C VAL A 147 5.72 30.86 8.51
N ASN A 148 5.58 31.30 9.75
CA ASN A 148 4.36 31.08 10.56
C ASN A 148 3.25 32.11 10.28
N ASP A 149 3.60 33.26 9.73
CA ASP A 149 2.65 34.31 9.38
C ASP A 149 2.01 34.01 8.00
N SER A 150 0.72 33.68 8.02
CA SER A 150 -0.07 33.39 6.82
C SER A 150 -0.57 34.64 6.10
N SER A 151 -0.45 35.83 6.71
CA SER A 151 -0.91 37.10 6.13
C SER A 151 0.10 37.74 5.17
N LEU A 152 1.36 37.28 5.20
CA LEU A 152 2.41 37.78 4.33
C LEU A 152 2.15 37.37 2.88
N ASP A 153 2.57 38.23 1.96
CA ASP A 153 2.70 37.82 0.57
C ASP A 153 3.88 36.83 0.39
N ILE A 154 3.86 36.15 -0.76
CA ILE A 154 4.84 35.10 -1.08
C ILE A 154 6.29 35.62 -1.19
N GLN A 155 6.49 36.87 -1.63
CA GLN A 155 7.83 37.47 -1.77
C GLN A 155 8.39 37.80 -0.39
N GLU A 156 7.53 38.25 0.52
CA GLU A 156 7.88 38.63 1.88
C GLU A 156 8.24 37.38 2.69
N ALA A 157 7.45 36.31 2.54
CA ALA A 157 7.77 35.01 3.11
C ALA A 157 9.08 34.43 2.56
N ALA A 158 9.35 34.57 1.26
CA ALA A 158 10.60 34.12 0.65
C ALA A 158 11.82 34.86 1.21
N LYS A 159 11.73 36.18 1.37
CA LYS A 159 12.76 37.01 2.01
C LYS A 159 13.00 36.55 3.45
N GLN A 160 11.93 36.39 4.24
CA GLN A 160 12.03 35.94 5.64
C GLN A 160 12.66 34.55 5.76
N SER A 161 12.30 33.62 4.87
CA SER A 161 12.85 32.25 4.88
C SER A 161 14.35 32.16 4.62
N SER A 162 14.95 33.25 4.13
CA SER A 162 16.37 33.34 3.78
C SER A 162 17.20 34.07 4.85
N LEU A 163 16.54 34.64 5.86
CA LEU A 163 17.23 35.35 6.94
C LEU A 163 17.85 34.35 7.93
N PRO A 164 19.09 34.57 8.38
CA PRO A 164 19.72 33.75 9.42
C PRO A 164 18.88 33.78 10.70
N THR A 165 18.72 32.62 11.34
CA THR A 165 18.05 32.56 12.65
C THR A 165 18.97 33.12 13.74
N ASP A 166 18.40 33.71 14.78
CA ASP A 166 19.14 34.19 15.94
C ASP A 166 20.04 33.08 16.52
N GLY A 167 21.35 33.31 16.49
CA GLY A 167 22.38 32.35 16.94
C GLY A 167 23.12 31.61 15.82
N GLU A 168 22.72 31.76 14.56
CA GLU A 168 23.50 31.26 13.43
C GLU A 168 24.68 32.17 13.07
N PRO A 169 25.81 31.63 12.57
CA PRO A 169 26.93 32.45 12.10
C PRO A 169 26.49 33.38 10.97
N LYS A 170 26.77 34.68 11.10
CA LYS A 170 26.43 35.68 10.07
C LYS A 170 27.07 35.41 8.69
N ASP A 171 28.11 34.58 8.65
CA ASP A 171 28.78 34.16 7.40
C ASP A 171 28.03 33.04 6.65
N ARG A 172 26.95 32.47 7.22
CA ARG A 172 26.07 31.57 6.48
C ARG A 172 25.23 32.37 5.49
N LEU A 173 25.65 32.35 4.23
CA LEU A 173 25.05 33.09 3.10
C LEU A 173 23.56 32.79 2.86
N SER A 174 23.01 31.70 3.41
CA SER A 174 21.57 31.42 3.40
C SER A 174 21.25 30.29 4.39
N SER A 175 20.39 30.57 5.37
CA SER A 175 19.66 29.56 6.11
C SER A 175 18.39 29.29 5.33
N VAL A 176 18.36 28.22 4.53
CA VAL A 176 17.14 27.86 3.79
C VAL A 176 16.16 27.23 4.77
N HIS A 177 15.24 28.04 5.30
CA HIS A 177 14.16 27.57 6.19
C HIS A 177 12.97 27.01 5.41
N SER A 178 12.89 27.33 4.11
CA SER A 178 11.84 26.80 3.24
C SER A 178 11.88 25.27 3.15
N LEU A 179 10.68 24.69 3.05
CA LEU A 179 10.53 23.26 2.86
C LEU A 179 11.25 22.83 1.58
N SER A 180 11.93 21.69 1.62
CA SER A 180 12.62 21.19 0.44
C SER A 180 11.58 20.73 -0.59
N GLU A 181 11.70 21.24 -1.82
CA GLU A 181 10.88 20.82 -2.96
C GLU A 181 10.87 19.29 -3.12
N LYS A 182 12.04 18.65 -2.95
CA LYS A 182 12.16 17.18 -3.03
C LYS A 182 11.35 16.47 -1.95
N SER A 183 11.33 16.99 -0.72
CA SER A 183 10.51 16.40 0.34
C SER A 183 9.03 16.62 0.08
N LEU A 184 8.65 17.80 -0.40
CA LEU A 184 7.26 18.10 -0.78
C LEU A 184 6.80 17.16 -1.89
N PHE A 185 7.61 16.99 -2.93
CA PHE A 185 7.31 16.11 -4.06
C PHE A 185 7.09 14.66 -3.61
N GLU A 186 7.98 14.09 -2.79
CA GLU A 186 7.83 12.70 -2.32
C GLU A 186 6.56 12.50 -1.48
N ILE A 187 6.20 13.47 -0.62
CA ILE A 187 4.97 13.43 0.16
C ILE A 187 3.75 13.58 -0.76
N TRP A 188 3.77 14.56 -1.66
CA TRP A 188 2.71 14.84 -2.63
C TRP A 188 2.43 13.64 -3.55
N SER A 189 3.47 13.10 -4.18
CA SER A 189 3.35 11.94 -5.07
C SER A 189 2.84 10.68 -4.37
N PHE A 190 3.03 10.55 -3.05
CA PHE A 190 2.42 9.45 -2.31
C PHE A 190 0.92 9.64 -2.11
N MET A 191 0.47 10.87 -1.84
CA MET A 191 -0.94 11.22 -1.66
C MET A 191 -1.75 11.01 -2.93
N GLU A 192 -1.15 11.28 -4.09
CA GLU A 192 -1.76 11.01 -5.38
C GLU A 192 -1.93 9.50 -5.62
N PHE A 193 -3.08 9.14 -6.18
CA PHE A 193 -3.26 7.81 -6.74
C PHE A 193 -2.41 7.70 -8.00
N SER A 194 -1.70 6.58 -8.16
CA SER A 194 -0.97 6.32 -9.40
C SER A 194 -1.94 6.30 -10.57
N GLU A 195 -1.50 6.74 -11.76
CA GLU A 195 -2.32 6.68 -12.99
C GLU A 195 -2.85 5.26 -13.29
N ASN A 196 -2.13 4.23 -12.83
CA ASN A 196 -2.50 2.83 -12.97
C ASN A 196 -3.35 2.28 -11.80
N TYR A 197 -3.89 3.14 -10.93
CA TYR A 197 -4.72 2.71 -9.81
C TYR A 197 -6.07 2.22 -10.34
N ALA A 198 -6.28 0.90 -10.24
CA ALA A 198 -7.59 0.31 -10.48
C ALA A 198 -8.42 0.43 -9.20
N ASP A 199 -9.52 1.20 -9.25
CA ASP A 199 -10.46 1.27 -8.14
C ASP A 199 -10.96 -0.15 -7.83
N PRO A 200 -10.74 -0.67 -6.60
CA PRO A 200 -11.21 -2.00 -6.24
C PRO A 200 -12.75 -2.09 -6.22
N LEU A 201 -13.46 -0.97 -6.16
CA LEU A 201 -14.92 -0.88 -6.14
C LEU A 201 -15.51 -0.96 -7.57
N HIS A 202 -15.44 -2.16 -8.15
CA HIS A 202 -15.99 -2.44 -9.49
C HIS A 202 -17.47 -2.86 -9.47
N ASN A 203 -18.03 -3.15 -8.29
CA ASN A 203 -19.40 -3.59 -8.17
C ASN A 203 -20.37 -2.42 -8.37
N THR A 204 -21.25 -2.55 -9.35
CA THR A 204 -22.33 -1.59 -9.61
C THR A 204 -23.68 -2.17 -9.17
N PHE A 205 -24.66 -1.30 -8.95
CA PHE A 205 -26.02 -1.72 -8.66
C PHE A 205 -26.67 -2.28 -9.95
N CYS A 206 -27.13 -3.53 -9.91
CA CYS A 206 -27.99 -4.08 -10.96
C CYS A 206 -29.44 -3.55 -10.81
N GLN A 207 -30.20 -3.60 -11.90
CA GLN A 207 -31.55 -2.99 -11.95
C GLN A 207 -32.49 -3.54 -10.88
N ASP A 208 -32.47 -4.85 -10.66
CA ASP A 208 -33.33 -5.49 -9.65
C ASP A 208 -33.03 -5.00 -8.24
N LYS A 209 -31.74 -4.81 -7.91
CA LYS A 209 -31.33 -4.23 -6.63
C LYS A 209 -31.81 -2.79 -6.52
N ILE A 210 -31.72 -2.00 -7.59
CA ILE A 210 -32.21 -0.61 -7.59
C ILE A 210 -33.71 -0.57 -7.30
N GLU A 211 -34.52 -1.37 -7.98
CA GLU A 211 -35.98 -1.39 -7.76
C GLU A 211 -36.34 -1.77 -6.31
N SER A 212 -35.60 -2.71 -5.70
CA SER A 212 -35.82 -3.08 -4.30
C SER A 212 -35.59 -1.92 -3.31
N LEU A 213 -34.73 -0.97 -3.65
CA LEU A 213 -34.44 0.21 -2.82
C LEU A 213 -35.58 1.23 -2.83
N ARG A 214 -36.54 1.14 -3.77
CA ARG A 214 -37.64 2.11 -3.88
C ARG A 214 -38.44 2.25 -2.58
N LEU A 215 -38.64 1.14 -1.87
CA LEU A 215 -39.36 1.12 -0.59
C LEU A 215 -38.41 1.13 0.61
N GLN A 216 -37.25 0.48 0.50
CA GLN A 216 -36.32 0.32 1.63
C GLN A 216 -35.45 1.55 1.88
N HIS A 217 -35.08 2.26 0.82
CA HIS A 217 -34.19 3.43 0.91
C HIS A 217 -34.48 4.44 -0.24
N PRO A 218 -35.64 5.12 -0.23
CA PRO A 218 -36.09 5.98 -1.33
C PRO A 218 -35.05 7.02 -1.82
N PRO A 219 -34.28 7.71 -0.95
CA PRO A 219 -33.29 8.69 -1.43
C PRO A 219 -32.17 8.09 -2.29
N LEU A 220 -31.72 6.87 -1.97
CA LEU A 220 -30.68 6.18 -2.73
C LEU A 220 -31.23 5.69 -4.07
N TYR A 221 -32.47 5.19 -4.07
CA TYR A 221 -33.18 4.84 -5.30
C TYR A 221 -33.31 6.04 -6.24
N GLU A 222 -33.77 7.19 -5.75
CA GLU A 222 -33.91 8.42 -6.53
C GLU A 222 -32.57 8.88 -7.11
N TYR A 223 -31.51 8.86 -6.29
CA TYR A 223 -30.15 9.17 -6.74
C TYR A 223 -29.67 8.23 -7.85
N LEU A 224 -29.84 6.91 -7.68
CA LEU A 224 -29.40 5.91 -8.67
C LEU A 224 -30.21 6.02 -9.97
N LYS A 225 -31.53 6.21 -9.90
CA LYS A 225 -32.38 6.46 -11.08
C LYS A 225 -32.03 7.76 -11.78
N HIS A 226 -31.69 8.80 -11.02
CA HIS A 226 -31.23 10.06 -11.58
C HIS A 226 -29.89 9.87 -12.30
N LYS A 227 -28.91 9.18 -11.69
CA LYS A 227 -27.61 8.87 -12.30
C LYS A 227 -27.71 8.00 -13.55
N GLN A 228 -28.71 7.12 -13.65
CA GLN A 228 -28.97 6.33 -14.86
C GLN A 228 -29.44 7.19 -16.05
N LYS A 229 -30.12 8.31 -15.77
CA LYS A 229 -30.68 9.19 -16.81
C LYS A 229 -29.79 10.39 -17.12
N TYR A 230 -29.06 10.85 -16.13
CA TYR A 230 -28.33 12.12 -16.17
C TYR A 230 -26.89 11.95 -15.71
N HIS A 231 -25.98 12.54 -16.48
CA HIS A 231 -24.62 12.81 -16.07
C HIS A 231 -24.46 14.30 -15.76
N SER A 232 -23.81 14.64 -14.65
CA SER A 232 -23.53 16.03 -14.30
C SER A 232 -22.05 16.33 -14.53
N ALA A 233 -21.77 17.39 -15.30
CA ALA A 233 -20.43 17.87 -15.58
C ALA A 233 -20.44 19.40 -15.60
N ALA A 234 -19.42 20.03 -15.01
CA ALA A 234 -19.27 21.50 -14.96
C ALA A 234 -20.52 22.25 -14.48
N GLY A 235 -21.23 21.71 -13.47
CA GLY A 235 -22.45 22.31 -12.91
C GLY A 235 -23.69 22.21 -13.81
N LYS A 236 -23.63 21.49 -14.93
CA LYS A 236 -24.76 21.25 -15.85
C LYS A 236 -25.18 19.79 -15.81
N LEU A 237 -26.44 19.54 -16.14
CA LEU A 237 -27.02 18.21 -16.28
C LEU A 237 -27.16 17.86 -17.77
N HIS A 238 -26.60 16.72 -18.15
CA HIS A 238 -26.66 16.17 -19.50
C HIS A 238 -27.46 14.86 -19.44
N LYS A 239 -28.47 14.73 -20.30
CA LYS A 239 -29.14 13.43 -20.49
C LYS A 239 -28.14 12.47 -21.12
N LEU A 240 -28.03 11.26 -20.58
CA LEU A 240 -27.35 10.18 -21.27
C LEU A 240 -28.21 9.86 -22.50
N LEU A 241 -27.62 9.93 -23.69
CA LEU A 241 -28.32 9.50 -24.91
C LEU A 241 -28.71 8.04 -24.70
N ASP A 242 -29.99 7.73 -24.93
CA ASP A 242 -30.45 6.35 -24.95
C ASP A 242 -29.54 5.61 -25.93
N LYS A 243 -28.72 4.68 -25.43
CA LYS A 243 -28.05 3.74 -26.31
C LYS A 243 -29.17 2.94 -26.93
N GLU A 244 -29.52 3.27 -28.16
CA GLU A 244 -30.38 2.43 -29.00
C GLU A 244 -29.72 1.04 -29.00
N GLU A 245 -30.38 0.09 -28.33
CA GLU A 245 -30.02 -1.34 -28.34
C GLU A 245 -30.25 -1.96 -29.72
#